data_AF-A0A800KMB8-F1
#
_entry.id   AF-A0A800KMB8-F1
#
_cell.length_a   1.000
_cell.length_b   1.000
_cell.length_c   1.000
_cell.angle_alpha   90.00
_cell.angle_beta   90.00
_cell.angle_gamma   90.00
#
_symmetry.space_group_name_H-M   'P 1'
#
loop_
_entity.id
_entity.type
_entity.pdbx_description
1 polymer ?
#
loop_
_entity_poly.entity_id
_entity_poly.type
_entity_poly.pdbx_seq_one_letter_code
_entity_poly.pdbx_strand_id
1 'polypeptide(L)'
;MTLAPAPRRDLYALLALLVLVKGWMIAAISDVFLYGEELEKGTAAKAMIDGLAIDHHQLAYHYYEGGGFLISHLKALAFLMVGENLLAHKLLGLFTCALVMSYGWRLLAHHCGRREALMFGLLFIFGPRAAQKISLLSLGIHFEAMFFGVLMLDQCLRLMKSHLGEDPTRALLRLGVVAGLGIFFSYQMAVFVGGVGLALLISRPGIVFSRGGGFGLLGLVLGALPLIWMGSLVGGELFNVHGRSLVTDESRLELLGTFLDSVYAERGGFDLLTRIVYPLAGIGALAFALLRGGLVPRFLAGIALLWIAAWIGSGFILPEHDYAFDWMRMMPLWIVVLLVGSIMAARTGRGGTAVVGALCVLGLWNTAGILGEARPWSPFQNLGLLQRVKGYHYLGYVPKVLPHLSGERARQLRRLAGFDEPHPELLHADLAAMGLSDLDQDFAADLQLVEELGGEQHLDWVRGLGRQLVGATQGDVARALTAADGMGRELGDRLAEAVGRVGSDWKVSPESLSAEVAAHMASPRGSAYLVGAGARFVRSFVVGPGTFSYYLNLDAAREWIAQQPLATREYLTRGLEEEWARWLLD
;
A
#
# COMPACT_ATOMS: atom_id res chain seq x y z
N MET A 1 -33.91 18.52 19.61
CA MET A 1 -32.80 19.44 19.96
C MET A 1 -31.84 19.48 18.78
N THR A 2 -31.79 20.59 18.04
CA THR A 2 -30.77 20.81 17.00
C THR A 2 -29.44 21.09 17.70
N LEU A 3 -28.45 20.23 17.51
CA LEU A 3 -27.09 20.47 18.02
C LEU A 3 -26.55 21.74 17.36
N ALA A 4 -25.97 22.65 18.14
CA ALA A 4 -25.26 23.79 17.58
C ALA A 4 -24.12 23.27 16.68
N PRO A 5 -23.91 23.86 15.49
CA PRO A 5 -22.83 23.42 14.60
C PRO A 5 -21.50 23.52 15.32
N ALA A 6 -20.70 22.45 15.27
CA ALA A 6 -19.36 22.46 15.86
C ALA A 6 -18.50 23.54 15.18
N PRO A 7 -17.71 24.32 15.94
CA PRO A 7 -16.92 25.41 15.37
C PRO A 7 -15.84 24.84 14.45
N ARG A 8 -15.73 25.38 13.24
CA ARG A 8 -14.72 24.99 12.25
C ARG A 8 -13.28 25.10 12.78
N ARG A 9 -13.05 25.96 13.77
CA ARG A 9 -11.77 26.14 14.46
C ARG A 9 -11.18 24.83 15.00
N ASP A 10 -12.03 23.95 15.53
CA ASP A 10 -11.58 22.67 16.09
C ASP A 10 -11.05 21.72 15.01
N LEU A 11 -11.76 21.64 13.88
CA LEU A 11 -11.31 20.87 12.73
C LEU A 11 -9.97 21.40 12.21
N TYR A 12 -9.81 22.72 12.09
CA TYR A 12 -8.55 23.31 11.66
C TYR A 12 -7.39 23.03 12.63
N ALA A 13 -7.65 23.07 13.94
CA ALA A 13 -6.64 22.71 14.94
C ALA A 13 -6.24 21.24 14.84
N LEU A 14 -7.20 20.33 14.66
CA LEU A 14 -6.93 18.91 14.44
C LEU A 14 -6.19 18.64 13.13
N LEU A 15 -6.54 19.34 12.05
CA LEU A 15 -5.82 19.25 10.77
C LEU A 15 -4.38 19.74 10.89
N ALA A 16 -4.15 20.87 11.56
CA ALA A 16 -2.81 21.36 11.84
C ALA A 16 -2.02 20.33 12.66
N LEU A 17 -2.62 19.75 13.71
CA LEU A 17 -1.98 18.71 14.52
C LEU A 17 -1.68 17.45 13.71
N LEU A 18 -2.61 17.00 12.87
CA LEU A 18 -2.41 15.87 11.97
C LEU A 18 -1.23 16.13 11.03
N VAL A 19 -1.20 17.29 10.37
CA VAL A 19 -0.11 17.68 9.48
C VAL A 19 1.22 17.79 10.22
N LEU A 20 1.24 18.28 11.45
CA LEU A 20 2.46 18.31 12.26
C LEU A 20 2.96 16.91 12.60
N VAL A 21 2.10 16.03 13.12
CA VAL A 21 2.49 14.67 13.51
C VAL A 21 2.90 13.84 12.30
N LYS A 22 2.06 13.82 11.26
CA LYS A 22 2.27 13.03 10.05
C LYS A 22 3.33 13.63 9.14
N GLY A 23 3.38 14.95 9.03
CA GLY A 23 4.44 15.65 8.31
C GLY A 23 5.81 15.44 8.96
N TRP A 24 5.89 15.35 10.29
CA TRP A 24 7.14 15.02 10.97
C TRP A 24 7.56 13.57 10.75
N MET A 25 6.63 12.61 10.77
CA MET A 25 6.89 11.23 10.33
C MET A 25 7.42 11.20 8.90
N ILE A 26 6.82 12.01 8.02
CA ILE A 26 7.27 12.09 6.63
C ILE A 26 8.69 12.66 6.55
N ALA A 27 8.93 13.80 7.20
CA ALA A 27 10.25 14.44 7.21
C ALA A 27 11.31 13.60 7.93
N ALA A 28 10.94 12.66 8.80
CA ALA A 28 11.86 11.75 9.46
C ALA A 28 12.24 10.52 8.61
N ILE A 29 11.59 10.28 7.47
CA ILE A 29 11.69 9.01 6.71
C ILE A 29 11.31 7.81 7.60
N SER A 30 10.24 7.94 8.39
CA SER A 30 9.77 6.83 9.22
C SER A 30 9.24 5.67 8.40
N ASP A 31 9.64 4.44 8.74
CA ASP A 31 9.36 3.14 8.10
C ASP A 31 7.93 2.95 7.51
N VAL A 32 7.69 3.62 6.39
CA VAL A 32 6.48 3.65 5.56
C VAL A 32 6.82 4.13 4.12
N PHE A 33 8.10 4.20 3.74
CA PHE A 33 8.52 5.05 2.61
C PHE A 33 8.54 4.42 1.24
N LEU A 34 8.72 3.11 1.17
CA LEU A 34 8.97 2.41 -0.09
C LEU A 34 8.15 1.12 -0.15
N TYR A 35 6.91 1.12 0.33
CA TYR A 35 6.06 -0.06 0.19
C TYR A 35 5.88 -0.38 -1.30
N GLY A 36 6.27 -1.59 -1.73
CA GLY A 36 6.40 -1.93 -3.15
C GLY A 36 5.16 -1.60 -3.98
N GLU A 37 3.97 -1.91 -3.47
CA GLU A 37 2.70 -1.59 -4.12
C GLU A 37 2.46 -0.08 -4.30
N GLU A 38 2.96 0.76 -3.40
CA GLU A 38 2.87 2.22 -3.55
C GLU A 38 3.65 2.69 -4.77
N LEU A 39 4.85 2.14 -4.99
CA LEU A 39 5.68 2.43 -6.16
C LEU A 39 5.08 1.88 -7.44
N GLU A 40 4.43 0.71 -7.41
CA GLU A 40 3.75 0.15 -8.57
C GLU A 40 2.61 1.06 -9.06
N LYS A 41 1.82 1.62 -8.15
CA LYS A 41 0.80 2.63 -8.51
C LYS A 41 1.48 3.91 -9.03
N GLY A 42 2.68 4.23 -8.57
CA GLY A 42 3.53 5.28 -9.13
C GLY A 42 3.98 4.96 -10.56
N THR A 43 4.35 3.72 -10.87
CA THR A 43 4.71 3.29 -12.22
C THR A 43 3.52 3.33 -13.17
N ALA A 44 2.33 2.98 -12.69
CA ALA A 44 1.10 3.19 -13.46
C ALA A 44 0.84 4.68 -13.74
N ALA A 45 1.08 5.55 -12.76
CA ALA A 45 0.98 7.00 -12.94
C ALA A 45 1.99 7.52 -13.97
N LYS A 46 3.24 7.05 -13.89
CA LYS A 46 4.31 7.35 -14.85
C LYS A 46 3.93 6.89 -16.26
N ALA A 47 3.36 5.70 -16.42
CA ALA A 47 2.88 5.20 -17.71
C ALA A 47 1.80 6.09 -18.34
N MET A 48 0.92 6.68 -17.51
CA MET A 48 -0.08 7.65 -17.96
C MET A 48 0.54 8.96 -18.44
N ILE A 49 1.58 9.45 -17.74
CA ILE A 49 2.29 10.69 -18.07
C ILE A 49 3.10 10.52 -19.36
N ASP A 50 3.84 9.41 -19.47
CA ASP A 50 4.68 9.10 -20.63
C ASP A 50 3.86 8.75 -21.88
N GLY A 51 2.57 8.50 -21.73
CA GLY A 51 1.67 8.17 -22.84
C GLY A 51 2.02 6.84 -23.49
N LEU A 52 2.37 5.82 -22.68
CA LEU A 52 2.68 4.49 -23.21
C LEU A 52 1.53 3.97 -24.08
N ALA A 53 1.87 3.22 -25.13
CA ALA A 53 0.92 2.57 -26.03
C ALA A 53 0.26 1.32 -25.38
N ILE A 54 -0.37 1.54 -24.23
CA ILE A 54 -1.10 0.57 -23.42
C ILE A 54 -2.52 1.11 -23.23
N ASP A 55 -3.53 0.26 -23.37
CA ASP A 55 -4.91 0.71 -23.19
C ASP A 55 -5.11 1.14 -21.73
N HIS A 56 -5.76 2.28 -21.54
CA HIS A 56 -5.84 2.94 -20.23
C HIS A 56 -6.36 2.04 -19.08
N HIS A 57 -7.30 1.15 -19.39
CA HIS A 57 -7.84 0.21 -18.41
C HIS A 57 -6.80 -0.81 -17.92
N GLN A 58 -5.85 -1.22 -18.77
CA GLN A 58 -4.80 -2.20 -18.45
C GLN A 58 -3.79 -1.65 -17.44
N LEU A 59 -3.66 -0.33 -17.33
CA LEU A 59 -2.80 0.33 -16.35
C LEU A 59 -3.24 0.09 -14.91
N ALA A 60 -4.47 -0.39 -14.67
CA ALA A 60 -4.97 -0.73 -13.34
C ALA A 60 -4.28 -1.95 -12.73
N TYR A 61 -3.93 -2.96 -13.56
CA TYR A 61 -3.32 -4.29 -13.28
C TYR A 61 -3.91 -5.15 -12.15
N HIS A 62 -4.63 -4.57 -11.19
CA HIS A 62 -5.51 -5.23 -10.23
C HIS A 62 -6.94 -4.78 -10.51
N TYR A 63 -7.61 -5.45 -11.44
CA TYR A 63 -8.96 -5.03 -11.86
C TYR A 63 -10.00 -5.12 -10.74
N TYR A 64 -9.83 -6.03 -9.79
CA TYR A 64 -10.69 -6.17 -8.60
C TYR A 64 -10.56 -5.01 -7.59
N GLU A 65 -9.63 -4.08 -7.82
CA GLU A 65 -9.30 -2.98 -6.94
C GLU A 65 -9.26 -1.65 -7.71
N GLY A 66 -10.44 -1.10 -7.99
CA GLY A 66 -10.55 0.18 -8.71
C GLY A 66 -9.97 1.36 -7.95
N GLY A 67 -9.83 1.27 -6.63
CA GLY A 67 -9.26 2.33 -5.80
C GLY A 67 -7.78 2.57 -6.08
N GLY A 68 -7.00 1.51 -6.33
CA GLY A 68 -5.62 1.64 -6.76
C GLY A 68 -5.50 2.37 -8.09
N PHE A 69 -6.37 2.07 -9.06
CA PHE A 69 -6.40 2.77 -10.34
C PHE A 69 -6.72 4.27 -10.17
N LEU A 70 -7.69 4.61 -9.32
CA LEU A 70 -8.01 6.00 -8.99
C LEU A 70 -6.81 6.71 -8.32
N ILE A 71 -6.13 6.04 -7.39
CA ILE A 71 -4.93 6.58 -6.74
C ILE A 71 -3.80 6.78 -7.75
N SER A 72 -3.59 5.90 -8.72
CA SER A 72 -2.60 6.12 -9.79
C SER A 72 -2.87 7.41 -10.58
N HIS A 73 -4.14 7.76 -10.84
CA HIS A 73 -4.46 9.06 -11.47
C HIS A 73 -4.13 10.25 -10.56
N LEU A 74 -4.46 10.14 -9.27
CA LEU A 74 -4.11 11.19 -8.30
C LEU A 74 -2.60 11.33 -8.13
N LYS A 75 -1.84 10.22 -8.23
CA LYS A 75 -0.38 10.21 -8.27
C LYS A 75 0.15 10.87 -9.54
N ALA A 76 -0.44 10.61 -10.70
CA ALA A 76 -0.04 11.29 -11.93
C ALA A 76 -0.21 12.80 -11.80
N LEU A 77 -1.33 13.26 -11.23
CA LEU A 77 -1.52 14.68 -10.93
C LEU A 77 -0.50 15.19 -9.89
N ALA A 78 -0.20 14.43 -8.85
CA ALA A 78 0.82 14.80 -7.87
C ALA A 78 2.22 14.91 -8.50
N PHE A 79 2.59 13.97 -9.37
CA PHE A 79 3.84 13.99 -10.12
C PHE A 79 3.96 15.25 -10.98
N LEU A 80 2.89 15.64 -11.68
CA LEU A 80 2.86 16.89 -12.44
C LEU A 80 2.99 18.15 -11.57
N MET A 81 2.58 18.09 -10.28
CA MET A 81 2.62 19.24 -9.38
C MET A 81 3.94 19.38 -8.60
N VAL A 82 4.55 18.27 -8.17
CA VAL A 82 5.71 18.29 -7.25
C VAL A 82 6.88 17.40 -7.71
N GLY A 83 6.80 16.80 -8.89
CA GLY A 83 7.80 15.90 -9.47
C GLY A 83 7.48 14.41 -9.26
N GLU A 84 8.07 13.55 -10.09
CA GLU A 84 7.91 12.09 -10.09
C GLU A 84 8.67 11.40 -8.94
N ASN A 85 8.54 11.92 -7.72
CA ASN A 85 9.34 11.57 -6.56
C ASN A 85 8.54 10.94 -5.42
N LEU A 86 9.23 10.40 -4.41
CA LEU A 86 8.61 9.83 -3.20
C LEU A 86 7.79 10.85 -2.43
N LEU A 87 8.19 12.12 -2.41
CA LEU A 87 7.44 13.16 -1.70
C LEU A 87 6.00 13.28 -2.23
N ALA A 88 5.78 13.16 -3.54
CA ALA A 88 4.45 13.20 -4.15
C ALA A 88 3.49 12.16 -3.53
N HIS A 89 3.96 10.92 -3.32
CA HIS A 89 3.17 9.86 -2.68
C HIS A 89 2.77 10.22 -1.26
N LYS A 90 3.70 10.77 -0.49
CA LYS A 90 3.48 11.09 0.92
C LYS A 90 2.57 12.29 1.11
N LEU A 91 2.65 13.27 0.21
CA LEU A 91 1.68 14.37 0.18
C LEU A 91 0.28 13.85 -0.16
N LEU A 92 0.16 12.91 -1.10
CA LEU A 92 -1.12 12.29 -1.42
C LEU A 92 -1.67 11.44 -0.25
N GLY A 93 -0.83 10.63 0.39
CA GLY A 93 -1.21 9.87 1.60
C GLY A 93 -1.64 10.78 2.76
N LEU A 94 -0.91 11.87 2.99
CA LEU A 94 -1.28 12.88 3.99
C LEU A 94 -2.64 13.53 3.65
N PHE A 95 -2.87 13.83 2.37
CA PHE A 95 -4.13 14.39 1.90
C PHE A 95 -5.31 13.43 2.11
N THR A 96 -5.19 12.15 1.74
CA THR A 96 -6.26 11.17 1.95
C THR A 96 -6.50 10.91 3.44
N CYS A 97 -5.45 10.88 4.26
CA CYS A 97 -5.54 10.81 5.72
C CYS A 97 -6.32 12.00 6.31
N ALA A 98 -6.00 13.23 5.87
CA ALA A 98 -6.72 14.43 6.27
C ALA A 98 -8.21 14.39 5.83
N LEU A 99 -8.51 13.86 4.64
CA LEU A 99 -9.89 13.68 4.17
C LEU A 99 -10.68 12.71 5.05
N VAL A 100 -10.16 11.52 5.32
CA VAL A 100 -10.84 10.53 6.18
C VAL A 100 -11.11 11.11 7.56
N MET A 101 -10.11 11.73 8.19
CA MET A 101 -10.29 12.37 9.51
C MET A 101 -11.34 13.48 9.45
N SER A 102 -11.27 14.37 8.45
CA SER A 102 -12.18 15.52 8.35
C SER A 102 -13.63 15.07 8.23
N TYR A 103 -13.90 14.04 7.43
CA TYR A 103 -15.24 13.53 7.25
C TYR A 103 -15.73 12.72 8.46
N GLY A 104 -14.85 11.99 9.15
CA GLY A 104 -15.19 11.30 10.41
C GLY A 104 -15.53 12.30 11.51
N TRP A 105 -14.74 13.37 11.64
CA TRP A 105 -15.01 14.49 12.54
C TRP A 105 -16.35 15.14 12.20
N ARG A 106 -16.61 15.41 10.91
CA ARG A 106 -17.84 16.05 10.43
C ARG A 106 -19.08 15.19 10.73
N LEU A 107 -18.98 13.87 10.54
CA LEU A 107 -20.04 12.93 10.89
C LEU A 107 -20.41 13.07 12.38
N LEU A 108 -19.42 12.97 13.27
CA LEU A 108 -19.69 13.07 14.72
C LEU A 108 -20.17 14.46 15.13
N ALA A 109 -19.59 15.51 14.56
CA ALA A 109 -19.99 16.90 14.83
C ALA A 109 -21.46 17.12 14.50
N HIS A 110 -21.95 16.56 13.38
CA HIS A 110 -23.34 16.67 12.97
C HIS A 110 -24.29 15.78 13.78
N HIS A 111 -23.86 14.56 14.13
CA HIS A 111 -24.76 13.53 14.64
C HIS A 111 -24.72 13.30 16.15
N CYS A 112 -23.64 13.73 16.81
CA CYS A 112 -23.37 13.43 18.21
C CYS A 112 -22.97 14.68 19.00
N GLY A 113 -22.14 15.54 18.42
CA GLY A 113 -21.72 16.79 19.03
C GLY A 113 -20.24 17.09 18.85
N ARG A 114 -19.86 18.28 19.31
CA ARG A 114 -18.48 18.81 19.24
C ARG A 114 -17.48 17.92 19.99
N ARG A 115 -17.86 17.42 21.18
CA ARG A 115 -16.95 16.69 22.07
C ARG A 115 -16.55 15.34 21.49
N GLU A 116 -17.53 14.62 20.94
CA GLU A 116 -17.34 13.34 20.25
C GLU A 116 -16.41 13.51 19.05
N ALA A 117 -16.62 14.57 18.26
CA ALA A 117 -15.79 14.88 17.10
C ALA A 117 -14.33 15.19 17.50
N LEU A 118 -14.12 15.95 18.57
CA LEU A 118 -12.78 16.22 19.12
C LEU A 118 -12.06 14.95 19.59
N MET A 119 -12.76 14.09 20.35
CA MET A 119 -12.20 12.81 20.80
C MET A 119 -11.81 11.91 19.63
N PHE A 120 -12.65 11.86 18.59
CA PHE A 120 -12.34 11.13 17.37
C PHE A 120 -11.09 11.65 16.68
N GLY A 121 -10.97 12.96 16.48
CA GLY A 121 -9.79 13.54 15.83
C GLY A 121 -8.50 13.21 16.59
N LEU A 122 -8.53 13.31 17.92
CA LEU A 122 -7.37 12.96 18.76
C LEU A 122 -7.01 11.48 18.67
N LEU A 123 -8.00 10.58 18.79
CA LEU A 123 -7.76 9.13 18.68
C LEU A 123 -7.34 8.69 17.27
N PHE A 124 -7.79 9.41 16.23
CA PHE A 124 -7.38 9.16 14.85
C PHE A 124 -5.92 9.54 14.63
N ILE A 125 -5.50 10.70 15.12
CA ILE A 125 -4.11 11.18 15.03
C ILE A 125 -3.18 10.28 15.85
N PHE A 126 -3.56 10.00 17.11
CA PHE A 126 -2.80 9.21 18.08
C PHE A 126 -3.35 7.78 18.20
N GLY A 127 -3.56 7.13 17.05
CA GLY A 127 -4.00 5.75 16.96
C GLY A 127 -2.91 4.74 17.32
N PRO A 128 -3.18 3.43 17.21
CA PRO A 128 -2.17 2.40 17.35
C PRO A 128 -1.10 2.54 16.27
N ARG A 129 0.10 2.04 16.55
CA ARG A 129 1.29 2.15 15.69
C ARG A 129 1.01 1.76 14.22
N ALA A 130 0.33 0.63 14.00
CA ALA A 130 -0.02 0.15 12.67
C ALA A 130 -0.91 1.14 11.90
N ALA A 131 -1.99 1.63 12.51
CA ALA A 131 -2.85 2.64 11.89
C ALA A 131 -2.09 3.94 11.59
N GLN A 132 -1.16 4.34 12.46
CA GLN A 132 -0.34 5.52 12.21
C GLN A 132 0.56 5.38 11.00
N LYS A 133 1.21 4.22 10.82
CA LYS A 133 2.04 3.91 9.64
C LYS A 133 1.17 3.80 8.38
N ILE A 134 0.17 2.94 8.38
CA ILE A 134 -0.70 2.67 7.21
C ILE A 134 -1.37 3.93 6.68
N SER A 135 -1.74 4.88 7.55
CA SER A 135 -2.35 6.16 7.16
C SER A 135 -1.47 7.06 6.27
N LEU A 136 -0.19 6.73 6.12
CA LEU A 136 0.77 7.46 5.27
C LEU A 136 1.07 6.74 3.94
N LEU A 137 0.48 5.56 3.72
CA LEU A 137 0.58 4.85 2.45
C LEU A 137 -0.53 5.32 1.52
N SER A 138 -0.16 5.62 0.27
CA SER A 138 -1.14 5.91 -0.79
C SER A 138 -1.26 4.71 -1.74
N LEU A 139 -2.07 3.74 -1.35
CA LEU A 139 -2.24 2.46 -2.07
C LEU A 139 -3.54 2.43 -2.87
N GLY A 140 -4.58 3.11 -2.38
CA GLY A 140 -5.91 3.06 -2.99
C GLY A 140 -6.73 1.86 -2.56
N ILE A 141 -6.55 1.40 -1.33
CA ILE A 141 -7.23 0.20 -0.80
C ILE A 141 -7.90 0.47 0.53
N HIS A 142 -7.61 -0.36 1.53
CA HIS A 142 -8.32 -0.44 2.79
C HIS A 142 -8.40 0.88 3.56
N PHE A 143 -7.32 1.66 3.59
CA PHE A 143 -7.29 2.92 4.36
C PHE A 143 -8.13 4.00 3.68
N GLU A 144 -7.87 4.28 2.40
CA GLU A 144 -8.60 5.29 1.65
C GLU A 144 -10.08 4.93 1.45
N ALA A 145 -10.40 3.63 1.37
CA ALA A 145 -11.79 3.14 1.30
C ALA A 145 -12.63 3.58 2.52
N MET A 146 -12.00 3.82 3.68
CA MET A 146 -12.70 4.34 4.87
C MET A 146 -13.42 5.66 4.59
N PHE A 147 -12.95 6.48 3.65
CA PHE A 147 -13.62 7.71 3.24
C PHE A 147 -15.05 7.42 2.75
N PHE A 148 -15.23 6.42 1.89
CA PHE A 148 -16.54 6.01 1.40
C PHE A 148 -17.39 5.40 2.52
N GLY A 149 -16.78 4.59 3.39
CA GLY A 149 -17.41 4.06 4.60
C GLY A 149 -18.03 5.19 5.46
N VAL A 150 -17.24 6.19 5.82
CA VAL A 150 -17.68 7.34 6.61
C VAL A 150 -18.78 8.14 5.90
N LEU A 151 -18.67 8.35 4.59
CA LEU A 151 -19.70 9.04 3.81
C LEU A 151 -21.03 8.28 3.82
N MET A 152 -21.01 6.96 3.61
CA MET A 152 -22.20 6.11 3.66
C MET A 152 -22.87 6.17 5.04
N LEU A 153 -22.07 6.09 6.12
CA LEU A 153 -22.57 6.21 7.48
C LEU A 153 -23.20 7.59 7.76
N ASP A 154 -22.58 8.68 7.32
CA ASP A 154 -23.14 10.04 7.46
C ASP A 154 -24.48 10.14 6.72
N GLN A 155 -24.54 9.72 5.45
CA GLN A 155 -25.78 9.79 4.66
C GLN A 155 -26.90 8.90 5.25
N CYS A 156 -26.58 7.68 5.68
CA CYS A 156 -27.53 6.78 6.32
C CYS A 156 -28.11 7.41 7.60
N LEU A 157 -27.25 7.95 8.46
CA LEU A 157 -27.70 8.59 9.71
C LEU A 157 -28.59 9.81 9.47
N ARG A 158 -28.33 10.60 8.41
CA ARG A 158 -29.20 11.72 8.01
C ARG A 158 -30.60 11.23 7.62
N LEU A 159 -30.67 10.17 6.82
CA LEU A 159 -31.91 9.55 6.36
C LEU A 159 -32.70 8.91 7.52
N MET A 160 -32.02 8.21 8.44
CA MET A 160 -32.65 7.58 9.61
C MET A 160 -33.25 8.61 10.57
N LYS A 161 -32.56 9.74 10.76
CA LYS A 161 -32.99 10.77 11.71
C LYS A 161 -34.09 11.66 11.15
N SER A 162 -34.27 11.80 9.84
CA SER A 162 -35.37 12.61 9.24
C SER A 162 -35.46 14.09 9.73
N HIS A 163 -34.41 14.63 10.35
CA HIS A 163 -34.44 15.95 11.03
C HIS A 163 -33.83 17.11 10.23
N LEU A 164 -33.44 16.91 8.97
CA LEU A 164 -32.62 17.89 8.24
C LEU A 164 -33.35 18.65 7.13
N GLY A 165 -34.66 18.44 6.95
CA GLY A 165 -35.44 19.14 5.91
C GLY A 165 -34.99 18.86 4.47
N GLU A 166 -34.08 17.90 4.27
CA GLU A 166 -33.54 17.52 2.98
C GLU A 166 -34.47 16.51 2.30
N ASP A 167 -34.68 16.68 0.99
CA ASP A 167 -35.41 15.73 0.16
C ASP A 167 -34.75 14.34 0.25
N PRO A 168 -35.47 13.31 0.77
CA PRO A 168 -34.98 11.94 0.88
C PRO A 168 -34.45 11.39 -0.45
N THR A 169 -35.02 11.85 -1.57
CA THR A 169 -34.64 11.42 -2.93
C THR A 169 -33.20 11.78 -3.25
N ARG A 170 -32.81 13.04 -2.98
CA ARG A 170 -31.44 13.53 -3.22
C ARG A 170 -30.44 12.86 -2.29
N ALA A 171 -30.84 12.65 -1.03
CA ALA A 171 -30.01 11.97 -0.06
C ALA A 171 -29.77 10.49 -0.43
N LEU A 172 -30.82 9.78 -0.88
CA LEU A 172 -30.72 8.41 -1.37
C LEU A 172 -29.86 8.32 -2.65
N LEU A 173 -30.03 9.25 -3.60
CA LEU A 173 -29.18 9.32 -4.79
C LEU A 173 -27.70 9.46 -4.42
N ARG A 174 -27.36 10.38 -3.52
CA ARG A 174 -25.96 10.54 -3.06
C ARG A 174 -25.44 9.31 -2.31
N LEU A 175 -26.26 8.71 -1.45
CA LEU A 175 -25.89 7.46 -0.77
C LEU A 175 -25.59 6.36 -1.80
N GLY A 176 -26.44 6.21 -2.82
CA GLY A 176 -26.22 5.30 -3.93
C GLY A 176 -24.90 5.58 -4.66
N VAL A 177 -24.64 6.83 -5.06
CA VAL A 177 -23.40 7.18 -5.77
C VAL A 177 -22.17 6.86 -4.93
N VAL A 178 -22.18 7.20 -3.64
CA VAL A 178 -21.09 6.88 -2.71
C VAL A 178 -20.95 5.36 -2.53
N ALA A 179 -22.06 4.63 -2.44
CA ALA A 179 -22.05 3.17 -2.34
C ALA A 179 -21.44 2.50 -3.59
N GLY A 180 -21.85 2.94 -4.78
CA GLY A 180 -21.35 2.40 -6.05
C GLY A 180 -19.87 2.70 -6.25
N LEU A 181 -19.45 3.95 -6.02
CA LEU A 181 -18.05 4.33 -6.06
C LEU A 181 -17.24 3.61 -4.98
N GLY A 182 -17.81 3.42 -3.79
CA GLY A 182 -17.18 2.68 -2.70
C GLY A 182 -16.92 1.22 -3.09
N ILE A 183 -17.88 0.54 -3.72
CA ILE A 183 -17.71 -0.84 -4.21
C ILE A 183 -16.64 -0.89 -5.30
N PHE A 184 -16.67 0.02 -6.28
CA PHE A 184 -15.62 0.13 -7.29
C PHE A 184 -14.23 0.33 -6.66
N PHE A 185 -14.15 1.20 -5.65
CA PHE A 185 -12.91 1.51 -4.97
C PHE A 185 -12.37 0.30 -4.20
N SER A 186 -13.22 -0.40 -3.44
CA SER A 186 -12.87 -1.62 -2.73
C SER A 186 -14.11 -2.48 -2.47
N TYR A 187 -14.04 -3.77 -2.80
CA TYR A 187 -15.13 -4.71 -2.54
C TYR A 187 -15.49 -4.88 -1.05
N GLN A 188 -14.58 -4.53 -0.14
CA GLN A 188 -14.90 -4.51 1.30
C GLN A 188 -16.03 -3.53 1.63
N MET A 189 -16.25 -2.51 0.79
CA MET A 189 -17.36 -1.56 0.96
C MET A 189 -18.72 -2.20 0.70
N ALA A 190 -18.81 -3.36 0.04
CA ALA A 190 -20.07 -4.09 -0.13
C ALA A 190 -20.72 -4.43 1.23
N VAL A 191 -19.90 -4.69 2.27
CA VAL A 191 -20.39 -4.93 3.62
C VAL A 191 -21.05 -3.68 4.22
N PHE A 192 -20.45 -2.50 3.99
CA PHE A 192 -21.04 -1.23 4.41
C PHE A 192 -22.33 -0.96 3.64
N VAL A 193 -22.37 -1.19 2.33
CA VAL A 193 -23.57 -1.04 1.50
C VAL A 193 -24.70 -1.93 2.01
N GLY A 194 -24.43 -3.21 2.27
CA GLY A 194 -25.40 -4.14 2.86
C GLY A 194 -25.88 -3.68 4.24
N GLY A 195 -24.97 -3.24 5.10
CA GLY A 195 -25.28 -2.77 6.45
C GLY A 195 -26.13 -1.50 6.47
N VAL A 196 -25.79 -0.48 5.68
CA VAL A 196 -26.60 0.76 5.60
C VAL A 196 -27.94 0.50 4.90
N GLY A 197 -27.96 -0.37 3.88
CA GLY A 197 -29.19 -0.80 3.21
C GLY A 197 -30.15 -1.49 4.18
N LEU A 198 -29.66 -2.46 4.96
CA LEU A 198 -30.44 -3.16 5.98
C LEU A 198 -30.94 -2.20 7.05
N ALA A 199 -30.09 -1.28 7.53
CA ALA A 199 -30.49 -0.29 8.52
C ALA A 199 -31.63 0.61 8.02
N LEU A 200 -31.57 1.06 6.76
CA LEU A 200 -32.64 1.85 6.15
C LEU A 200 -33.91 1.03 5.89
N LEU A 201 -33.76 -0.23 5.47
CA LEU A 201 -34.89 -1.14 5.29
C LEU A 201 -35.67 -1.36 6.59
N ILE A 202 -34.96 -1.54 7.71
CA ILE A 202 -35.58 -1.73 9.03
C ILE A 202 -36.16 -0.41 9.56
N SER A 203 -35.40 0.68 9.50
CA SER A 203 -35.78 1.92 10.18
C SER A 203 -36.73 2.79 9.37
N ARG A 204 -36.68 2.71 8.03
CA ARG A 204 -37.41 3.57 7.11
C ARG A 204 -37.86 2.79 5.84
N PRO A 205 -38.57 1.66 5.96
CA PRO A 205 -38.96 0.86 4.80
C PRO A 205 -39.75 1.67 3.76
N GLY A 206 -40.58 2.62 4.21
CA GLY A 206 -41.37 3.48 3.33
C GLY A 206 -40.53 4.32 2.34
N ILE A 207 -39.35 4.81 2.71
CA ILE A 207 -38.51 5.56 1.76
C ILE A 207 -37.84 4.62 0.76
N VAL A 208 -37.46 3.41 1.22
CA VAL A 208 -36.80 2.37 0.41
C VAL A 208 -37.75 1.80 -0.64
N PHE A 209 -39.01 1.55 -0.29
CA PHE A 209 -40.02 1.03 -1.23
C PHE A 209 -40.81 2.13 -1.96
N SER A 210 -40.39 3.39 -1.84
CA SER A 210 -40.97 4.52 -2.60
C SER A 210 -40.14 4.84 -3.85
N ARG A 211 -40.54 5.88 -4.59
CA ARG A 211 -39.71 6.48 -5.65
C ARG A 211 -38.29 6.81 -5.18
N GLY A 212 -38.11 7.17 -3.90
CA GLY A 212 -36.80 7.46 -3.32
C GLY A 212 -35.83 6.27 -3.42
N GLY A 213 -36.32 5.04 -3.22
CA GLY A 213 -35.51 3.83 -3.40
C GLY A 213 -34.98 3.67 -4.82
N GLY A 214 -35.81 4.01 -5.82
CA GLY A 214 -35.40 4.06 -7.23
C GLY A 214 -34.24 5.04 -7.47
N PHE A 215 -34.24 6.20 -6.81
CA PHE A 215 -33.10 7.13 -6.87
C PHE A 215 -31.86 6.61 -6.15
N GLY A 216 -32.03 5.86 -5.05
CA GLY A 216 -30.93 5.15 -4.41
C GLY A 216 -30.27 4.13 -5.34
N LEU A 217 -31.08 3.32 -6.03
CA LEU A 217 -30.61 2.36 -7.02
C LEU A 217 -29.95 3.05 -8.23
N LEU A 218 -30.56 4.12 -8.75
CA LEU A 218 -29.96 4.93 -9.81
C LEU A 218 -28.60 5.46 -9.38
N GLY A 219 -28.50 6.00 -8.16
CA GLY A 219 -27.23 6.46 -7.61
C GLY A 219 -26.20 5.34 -7.53
N LEU A 220 -26.60 4.15 -7.06
CA LEU A 220 -25.72 2.98 -7.00
C LEU A 220 -25.16 2.61 -8.36
N VAL A 221 -26.02 2.55 -9.38
CA VAL A 221 -25.61 2.27 -10.77
C VAL A 221 -24.68 3.35 -11.29
N LEU A 222 -25.01 4.63 -11.09
CA LEU A 222 -24.17 5.76 -11.51
C LEU A 222 -22.80 5.73 -10.83
N GLY A 223 -22.76 5.45 -9.53
CA GLY A 223 -21.51 5.32 -8.78
C GLY A 223 -20.69 4.10 -9.21
N ALA A 224 -21.36 3.00 -9.60
CA ALA A 224 -20.72 1.79 -10.08
C ALA A 224 -20.33 1.83 -11.57
N LEU A 225 -20.58 2.94 -12.29
CA LEU A 225 -20.21 3.05 -13.71
C LEU A 225 -18.75 2.71 -14.00
N PRO A 226 -17.74 3.15 -13.20
CA PRO A 226 -16.36 2.75 -13.43
C PRO A 226 -16.15 1.23 -13.30
N LEU A 227 -16.85 0.58 -12.37
CA LEU A 227 -16.82 -0.88 -12.21
C LEU A 227 -17.46 -1.59 -13.40
N ILE A 228 -18.63 -1.11 -13.85
CA ILE A 228 -19.35 -1.65 -15.01
C ILE A 228 -18.50 -1.50 -16.27
N TRP A 229 -17.89 -0.33 -16.46
CA TRP A 229 -16.98 -0.05 -17.56
C TRP A 229 -15.77 -0.99 -17.53
N MET A 230 -15.09 -1.10 -16.38
CA MET A 230 -13.96 -2.02 -16.22
C MET A 230 -14.37 -3.46 -16.52
N GLY A 231 -15.49 -3.93 -15.97
CA GLY A 231 -16.04 -5.25 -16.21
C GLY A 231 -16.40 -5.52 -17.67
N SER A 232 -16.85 -4.50 -18.40
CA SER A 232 -17.12 -4.63 -19.84
C SER A 232 -15.86 -4.84 -20.70
N LEU A 233 -14.70 -4.43 -20.19
CA LEU A 233 -13.41 -4.54 -20.88
C LEU A 233 -12.64 -5.80 -20.49
N VAL A 234 -12.64 -6.16 -19.20
CA VAL A 234 -11.77 -7.23 -18.65
C VAL A 234 -12.53 -8.50 -18.26
N GLY A 235 -13.87 -8.47 -18.29
CA GLY A 235 -14.71 -9.63 -18.00
C GLY A 235 -14.50 -10.20 -16.60
N GLY A 236 -14.23 -11.51 -16.53
CA GLY A 236 -14.10 -12.26 -15.27
C GLY A 236 -12.89 -11.87 -14.41
N GLU A 237 -11.85 -11.30 -15.00
CA GLU A 237 -10.65 -10.85 -14.27
C GLU A 237 -10.96 -9.77 -13.23
N LEU A 238 -12.09 -9.06 -13.41
CA LEU A 238 -12.61 -8.10 -12.43
C LEU A 238 -12.87 -8.73 -11.05
N PHE A 239 -13.13 -10.04 -11.00
CA PHE A 239 -13.42 -10.78 -9.76
C PHE A 239 -12.27 -11.72 -9.35
N ASN A 240 -11.16 -11.71 -10.09
CA ASN A 240 -10.01 -12.56 -9.81
C ASN A 240 -9.12 -11.92 -8.73
N VAL A 241 -9.36 -12.26 -7.47
CA VAL A 241 -8.54 -11.79 -6.33
C VAL A 241 -7.40 -12.78 -6.09
N HIS A 242 -6.19 -12.42 -6.52
CA HIS A 242 -4.97 -13.22 -6.32
C HIS A 242 -5.01 -14.67 -6.83
N GLY A 243 -5.77 -14.96 -7.90
CA GLY A 243 -5.81 -16.29 -8.50
C GLY A 243 -6.46 -17.38 -7.64
N ARG A 244 -7.19 -17.02 -6.57
CA ARG A 244 -7.72 -17.98 -5.58
C ARG A 244 -9.23 -18.20 -5.67
N SER A 245 -9.62 -19.46 -5.45
CA SER A 245 -10.94 -19.85 -4.96
C SER A 245 -11.03 -19.53 -3.46
N LEU A 246 -12.13 -18.93 -2.99
CA LEU A 246 -12.38 -18.52 -1.59
C LEU A 246 -12.63 -19.69 -0.62
N VAL A 247 -12.18 -20.90 -0.95
CA VAL A 247 -12.40 -22.12 -0.18
C VAL A 247 -11.04 -22.60 0.34
N THR A 248 -10.79 -22.39 1.63
CA THR A 248 -9.71 -23.05 2.36
C THR A 248 -10.26 -24.31 3.01
N ASP A 249 -9.50 -25.40 3.00
CA ASP A 249 -9.87 -26.63 3.72
C ASP A 249 -9.64 -26.50 5.25
N GLU A 250 -8.92 -25.48 5.69
CA GLU A 250 -8.68 -25.18 7.11
C GLU A 250 -9.94 -24.65 7.81
N SER A 251 -10.08 -24.99 9.10
CA SER A 251 -11.20 -24.47 9.87
C SER A 251 -11.03 -22.97 10.11
N ARG A 252 -12.12 -22.21 9.97
CA ARG A 252 -12.10 -20.74 10.17
C ARG A 252 -11.67 -20.32 11.57
N LEU A 253 -11.85 -21.21 12.56
CA LEU A 253 -11.42 -20.98 13.94
C LEU A 253 -9.91 -21.16 14.11
N GLU A 254 -9.30 -22.13 13.41
CA GLU A 254 -7.84 -22.28 13.37
C GLU A 254 -7.20 -21.08 12.68
N LEU A 255 -7.71 -20.66 11.52
CA LEU A 255 -7.23 -19.45 10.83
C LEU A 255 -7.29 -18.21 11.74
N LEU A 256 -8.39 -18.05 12.48
CA LEU A 256 -8.52 -16.96 13.46
C LEU A 256 -7.51 -17.10 14.60
N GLY A 257 -7.27 -18.32 15.08
CA GLY A 257 -6.22 -18.62 16.06
C GLY A 257 -4.85 -18.18 15.56
N THR A 258 -4.46 -18.62 14.36
CA THR A 258 -3.17 -18.27 13.75
C THR A 258 -3.02 -16.76 13.52
N PHE A 259 -4.09 -16.08 13.12
CA PHE A 259 -4.10 -14.62 13.02
C PHE A 259 -3.91 -13.93 14.38
N LEU A 260 -4.58 -14.41 15.43
CA LEU A 260 -4.39 -13.85 16.77
C LEU A 260 -2.97 -14.11 17.26
N ASP A 261 -2.43 -15.30 16.98
CA ASP A 261 -1.05 -15.65 17.29
C ASP A 261 -0.07 -14.74 16.53
N SER A 262 -0.29 -14.45 15.24
CA SER A 262 0.55 -13.52 14.47
C SER A 262 0.50 -12.09 15.05
N VAL A 263 -0.68 -11.68 15.55
CA VAL A 263 -0.90 -10.38 16.19
C VAL A 263 -0.18 -10.25 17.54
N TYR A 264 -0.18 -11.32 18.34
CA TYR A 264 0.35 -11.32 19.70
C TYR A 264 1.71 -12.00 19.85
N ALA A 265 2.29 -12.56 18.77
CA ALA A 265 3.61 -13.17 18.77
C ALA A 265 4.69 -12.16 19.22
N GLU A 266 5.59 -12.66 20.08
CA GLU A 266 6.50 -11.89 20.93
C GLU A 266 7.31 -10.80 20.21
N ARG A 267 7.09 -9.54 20.66
CA ARG A 267 8.05 -8.42 20.65
C ARG A 267 7.81 -7.58 21.92
N GLY A 268 8.78 -6.75 22.30
CA GLY A 268 8.95 -6.16 23.65
C GLY A 268 7.68 -5.72 24.42
N GLY A 269 7.71 -5.86 25.75
CA GLY A 269 6.51 -5.82 26.61
C GLY A 269 5.63 -4.56 26.54
N PHE A 270 6.16 -3.40 26.13
CA PHE A 270 5.34 -2.19 25.96
C PHE A 270 4.56 -2.19 24.64
N ASP A 271 5.10 -2.81 23.59
CA ASP A 271 4.42 -2.98 22.31
C ASP A 271 3.19 -3.87 22.52
N LEU A 272 3.35 -4.95 23.29
CA LEU A 272 2.27 -5.84 23.74
C LEU A 272 1.16 -5.08 24.50
N LEU A 273 1.52 -4.14 25.37
CA LEU A 273 0.53 -3.32 26.09
C LEU A 273 -0.38 -2.56 25.12
N THR A 274 0.18 -1.92 24.09
CA THR A 274 -0.64 -1.20 23.10
C THR A 274 -1.53 -2.15 22.29
N ARG A 275 -1.01 -3.34 21.93
CA ARG A 275 -1.74 -4.37 21.19
C ARG A 275 -2.92 -4.95 21.96
N ILE A 276 -2.89 -4.91 23.29
CA ILE A 276 -4.00 -5.36 24.14
C ILE A 276 -4.97 -4.21 24.43
N VAL A 277 -4.46 -3.04 24.82
CA VAL A 277 -5.28 -1.93 25.31
C VAL A 277 -6.19 -1.36 24.22
N TYR A 278 -5.70 -1.18 22.98
CA TYR A 278 -6.54 -0.63 21.91
C TYR A 278 -7.71 -1.57 21.52
N PRO A 279 -7.49 -2.87 21.26
CA PRO A 279 -8.59 -3.81 21.00
C PRO A 279 -9.56 -3.94 22.17
N LEU A 280 -9.09 -4.04 23.42
CA LEU A 280 -9.98 -4.12 24.58
C LEU A 280 -10.84 -2.86 24.74
N ALA A 281 -10.25 -1.68 24.53
CA ALA A 281 -11.00 -0.42 24.52
C ALA A 281 -12.06 -0.40 23.41
N GLY A 282 -11.72 -0.91 22.22
CA GLY A 282 -12.65 -1.04 21.09
C GLY A 282 -13.81 -2.00 21.38
N ILE A 283 -13.51 -3.21 21.86
CA ILE A 283 -14.50 -4.23 22.25
C ILE A 283 -15.41 -3.67 23.36
N GLY A 284 -14.83 -3.06 24.38
CA GLY A 284 -15.57 -2.43 25.48
C GLY A 284 -16.51 -1.33 24.98
N ALA A 285 -16.05 -0.49 24.05
CA ALA A 285 -16.88 0.54 23.44
C ALA A 285 -18.04 -0.03 22.60
N LEU A 286 -17.78 -1.08 21.81
CA LEU A 286 -18.82 -1.78 21.03
C LEU A 286 -19.87 -2.42 21.95
N ALA A 287 -19.44 -3.16 22.98
CA ALA A 287 -20.34 -3.77 23.95
C ALA A 287 -21.20 -2.73 24.67
N PHE A 288 -20.57 -1.64 25.15
CA PHE A 288 -21.29 -0.56 25.81
C PHE A 288 -22.27 0.16 24.87
N ALA A 289 -21.90 0.34 23.60
CA ALA A 289 -22.77 0.91 22.57
C ALA A 289 -24.01 0.04 22.32
N LEU A 290 -23.85 -1.28 22.23
CA LEU A 290 -24.98 -2.21 22.03
C LEU A 290 -25.93 -2.19 23.24
N LEU A 291 -25.37 -2.34 24.44
CA LEU A 291 -26.14 -2.46 25.68
C LEU A 291 -26.80 -1.13 26.09
N ARG A 292 -26.04 -0.03 26.08
CA ARG A 292 -26.43 1.26 26.68
C ARG A 292 -26.41 2.45 25.69
N GLY A 293 -26.08 2.21 24.43
CA GLY A 293 -26.02 3.27 23.42
C GLY A 293 -27.38 3.79 23.01
N GLY A 294 -27.39 4.99 22.43
CA GLY A 294 -28.54 5.49 21.67
C GLY A 294 -28.56 4.93 20.25
N LEU A 295 -29.46 5.44 19.40
CA LEU A 295 -29.60 4.99 18.02
C LEU A 295 -28.27 4.98 17.24
N VAL A 296 -27.53 6.10 17.24
CA VAL A 296 -26.28 6.26 16.48
C VAL A 296 -25.21 5.23 16.88
N PRO A 297 -24.76 5.15 18.16
CA PRO A 297 -23.71 4.21 18.52
C PRO A 297 -24.15 2.74 18.38
N ARG A 298 -25.43 2.40 18.58
CA ARG A 298 -25.95 1.04 18.31
C ARG A 298 -25.88 0.69 16.83
N PHE A 299 -26.27 1.62 15.96
CA PHE A 299 -26.18 1.44 14.51
C PHE A 299 -24.72 1.21 14.09
N LEU A 300 -23.80 2.06 14.52
CA LEU A 300 -22.37 1.91 14.22
C LEU A 300 -21.80 0.59 14.75
N ALA A 301 -22.16 0.19 15.97
CA ALA A 301 -21.74 -1.09 16.53
C ALA A 301 -22.34 -2.28 15.74
N GLY A 302 -23.58 -2.17 15.25
CA GLY A 302 -24.18 -3.16 14.36
C GLY A 302 -23.42 -3.31 13.03
N ILE A 303 -22.97 -2.20 12.44
CA ILE A 303 -22.12 -2.22 11.24
C ILE A 303 -20.78 -2.91 11.54
N ALA A 304 -20.15 -2.60 12.69
CA ALA A 304 -18.90 -3.25 13.09
C ALA A 304 -19.08 -4.77 13.26
N LEU A 305 -20.17 -5.22 13.89
CA LEU A 305 -20.49 -6.65 14.03
C LEU A 305 -20.72 -7.32 12.68
N LEU A 306 -21.46 -6.68 11.78
CA LEU A 306 -21.68 -7.18 10.43
C LEU A 306 -20.34 -7.32 9.68
N TRP A 307 -19.44 -6.35 9.83
CA TRP A 307 -18.11 -6.41 9.24
C TRP A 307 -17.28 -7.56 9.79
N ILE A 308 -17.25 -7.75 11.11
CA ILE A 308 -16.55 -8.88 11.74
C ILE A 308 -17.11 -10.21 11.24
N ALA A 309 -18.45 -10.35 11.18
CA ALA A 309 -19.10 -11.55 10.69
C ALA A 309 -18.77 -11.83 9.21
N ALA A 310 -18.77 -10.79 8.37
CA ALA A 310 -18.40 -10.91 6.96
C ALA A 310 -16.93 -11.29 6.80
N TRP A 311 -16.02 -10.66 7.55
CA TRP A 311 -14.59 -10.93 7.51
C TRP A 311 -14.30 -12.39 7.92
N ILE A 312 -14.82 -12.85 9.07
CA ILE A 312 -14.68 -14.24 9.51
C ILE A 312 -15.33 -15.21 8.50
N GLY A 313 -16.51 -14.86 7.99
CA GLY A 313 -17.26 -15.69 7.05
C GLY A 313 -16.62 -15.81 5.67
N SER A 314 -15.79 -14.84 5.28
CA SER A 314 -15.21 -14.73 3.93
C SER A 314 -13.96 -15.59 3.70
N GLY A 315 -13.32 -16.11 4.75
CA GLY A 315 -12.07 -16.87 4.62
C GLY A 315 -10.83 -16.01 4.30
N PHE A 316 -10.93 -14.67 4.34
CA PHE A 316 -9.79 -13.75 4.12
C PHE A 316 -8.83 -13.61 5.32
N ILE A 317 -9.00 -14.46 6.34
CA ILE A 317 -8.03 -14.59 7.44
C ILE A 317 -6.84 -15.38 6.87
N LEU A 318 -5.68 -14.75 6.72
CA LEU A 318 -4.49 -15.40 6.20
C LEU A 318 -3.59 -15.85 7.36
N PRO A 319 -3.12 -17.10 7.38
CA PRO A 319 -2.39 -17.65 8.52
C PRO A 319 -0.93 -17.20 8.65
N GLU A 320 -0.31 -16.56 7.65
CA GLU A 320 1.17 -16.43 7.63
C GLU A 320 1.71 -15.06 7.20
N HIS A 321 1.00 -13.95 7.40
CA HIS A 321 1.49 -12.64 6.96
C HIS A 321 1.76 -11.68 8.12
N ASP A 322 2.70 -10.77 7.89
CA ASP A 322 3.21 -9.84 8.87
C ASP A 322 2.11 -8.94 9.45
N TYR A 323 2.23 -8.65 10.75
CA TYR A 323 1.22 -8.00 11.59
C TYR A 323 0.67 -6.68 11.03
N ALA A 324 1.51 -5.88 10.38
CA ALA A 324 1.09 -4.60 9.80
C ALA A 324 0.13 -4.78 8.61
N PHE A 325 0.31 -5.85 7.83
CA PHE A 325 -0.51 -6.15 6.65
C PHE A 325 -1.91 -6.63 7.05
N ASP A 326 -1.99 -7.39 8.14
CA ASP A 326 -3.24 -7.86 8.73
C ASP A 326 -4.10 -6.71 9.28
N TRP A 327 -3.47 -5.73 9.94
CA TRP A 327 -4.17 -4.50 10.36
C TRP A 327 -4.68 -3.67 9.21
N MET A 328 -3.95 -3.61 8.09
CA MET A 328 -4.37 -2.86 6.92
C MET A 328 -5.76 -3.31 6.46
N ARG A 329 -6.01 -4.62 6.43
CA ARG A 329 -7.30 -5.20 6.04
C ARG A 329 -8.43 -4.86 7.02
N MET A 330 -8.11 -4.57 8.27
CA MET A 330 -9.07 -4.18 9.31
C MET A 330 -9.33 -2.67 9.38
N MET A 331 -8.72 -1.84 8.52
CA MET A 331 -8.90 -0.38 8.56
C MET A 331 -10.39 0.05 8.48
N PRO A 332 -11.25 -0.53 7.63
CA PRO A 332 -12.67 -0.21 7.65
C PRO A 332 -13.38 -0.52 8.98
N LEU A 333 -12.99 -1.59 9.69
CA LEU A 333 -13.50 -1.85 11.03
C LEU A 333 -12.96 -0.83 12.04
N TRP A 334 -11.67 -0.51 11.96
CA TRP A 334 -10.99 0.43 12.83
C TRP A 334 -11.66 1.80 12.86
N ILE A 335 -12.05 2.36 11.71
CA ILE A 335 -12.74 3.66 11.68
C ILE A 335 -14.10 3.60 12.40
N VAL A 336 -14.84 2.51 12.27
CA VAL A 336 -16.14 2.34 12.96
C VAL A 336 -15.92 2.22 14.46
N VAL A 337 -14.91 1.45 14.90
CA VAL A 337 -14.51 1.32 16.30
C VAL A 337 -14.10 2.67 16.88
N LEU A 338 -13.34 3.49 16.15
CA LEU A 338 -12.98 4.85 16.57
C LEU A 338 -14.21 5.75 16.73
N LEU A 339 -15.14 5.72 15.78
CA LEU A 339 -16.38 6.49 15.86
C LEU A 339 -17.19 6.09 17.10
N VAL A 340 -17.40 4.79 17.34
CA VAL A 340 -18.12 4.28 18.51
C VAL A 340 -17.39 4.65 19.81
N GLY A 341 -16.09 4.37 19.89
CA GLY A 341 -15.24 4.67 21.04
C GLY A 341 -15.30 6.14 21.44
N SER A 342 -15.25 7.04 20.46
CA SER A 342 -15.35 8.48 20.70
C SER A 342 -16.70 8.90 21.28
N ILE A 343 -17.79 8.33 20.79
CA ILE A 343 -19.14 8.60 21.34
C ILE A 343 -19.24 8.07 22.77
N MET A 344 -18.76 6.84 23.03
CA MET A 344 -18.86 6.22 24.36
C MET A 344 -17.97 6.93 25.39
N ALA A 345 -16.76 7.32 25.00
CA ALA A 345 -15.87 8.11 25.84
C ALA A 345 -16.45 9.48 26.18
N ALA A 346 -17.09 10.17 25.23
CA ALA A 346 -17.71 11.47 25.50
C ALA A 346 -18.87 11.34 26.52
N ARG A 347 -19.70 10.29 26.38
CA ARG A 347 -20.87 10.05 27.24
C ARG A 347 -20.53 9.64 28.67
N THR A 348 -19.37 9.02 28.88
CA THR A 348 -18.90 8.61 30.21
C THR A 348 -18.24 9.76 30.99
N GLY A 349 -18.27 10.99 30.46
CA GLY A 349 -17.85 12.17 31.21
C GLY A 349 -16.34 12.20 31.47
N ARG A 350 -15.95 12.41 32.73
CA ARG A 350 -14.52 12.50 33.11
C ARG A 350 -13.79 11.18 32.89
N GLY A 351 -14.44 10.04 33.17
CA GLY A 351 -13.84 8.71 33.01
C GLY A 351 -13.43 8.44 31.56
N GLY A 352 -14.33 8.67 30.60
CA GLY A 352 -13.98 8.50 29.18
C GLY A 352 -12.95 9.51 28.67
N THR A 353 -12.90 10.71 29.23
CA THR A 353 -11.82 11.68 28.91
C THR A 353 -10.47 11.18 29.38
N ALA A 354 -10.41 10.56 30.57
CA ALA A 354 -9.18 9.94 31.06
C ALA A 354 -8.74 8.77 30.18
N VAL A 355 -9.68 7.93 29.72
CA VAL A 355 -9.39 6.84 28.77
C VAL A 355 -8.84 7.37 27.45
N VAL A 356 -9.49 8.38 26.85
CA VAL A 356 -9.00 9.01 25.62
C VAL A 356 -7.62 9.63 25.83
N GLY A 357 -7.40 10.31 26.96
CA GLY A 357 -6.09 10.87 27.31
C GLY A 357 -5.01 9.79 27.40
N ALA A 358 -5.28 8.67 28.07
CA ALA A 358 -4.36 7.53 28.17
C ALA A 358 -4.05 6.92 26.79
N LEU A 359 -5.06 6.72 25.94
CA LEU A 359 -4.87 6.24 24.57
C LEU A 359 -4.07 7.24 23.72
N CYS A 360 -4.28 8.55 23.89
CA CYS A 360 -3.49 9.56 23.18
C CYS A 360 -2.03 9.57 23.64
N VAL A 361 -1.75 9.34 24.92
CA VAL A 361 -0.38 9.20 25.45
C VAL A 361 0.30 7.95 24.86
N LEU A 362 -0.40 6.81 24.82
CA LEU A 362 0.10 5.61 24.15
C LEU A 362 0.33 5.84 22.65
N GLY A 363 -0.57 6.56 21.98
CA GLY A 363 -0.43 6.92 20.58
C GLY A 363 0.74 7.87 20.32
N LEU A 364 0.98 8.85 21.20
CA LEU A 364 2.16 9.72 21.14
C LEU A 364 3.45 8.94 21.38
N TRP A 365 3.43 7.96 22.29
CA TRP A 365 4.55 7.04 22.47
C TRP A 365 4.81 6.23 21.20
N ASN A 366 3.76 5.71 20.56
CA ASN A 366 3.89 5.04 19.26
C ASN A 366 4.47 5.97 18.20
N THR A 367 4.05 7.25 18.16
CA THR A 367 4.65 8.26 17.30
C THR A 367 6.15 8.42 17.59
N ALA A 368 6.54 8.55 18.86
CA ALA A 368 7.94 8.65 19.25
C ALA A 368 8.76 7.40 18.86
N GLY A 369 8.19 6.20 19.01
CA GLY A 369 8.81 4.95 18.58
C GLY A 369 8.95 4.83 17.06
N ILE A 370 7.95 5.30 16.30
CA ILE A 370 8.03 5.39 14.83
C ILE A 370 9.15 6.35 14.40
N LEU A 371 9.31 7.48 15.10
CA LEU A 371 10.36 8.45 14.82
C LEU A 371 11.73 7.97 15.29
N GLY A 372 11.81 7.22 16.39
CA GLY A 372 13.06 6.67 16.91
C GLY A 372 13.68 5.59 16.02
N GLU A 373 12.86 4.88 15.24
CA GLU A 373 13.30 3.95 14.19
C GLU A 373 13.70 4.66 12.87
N ALA A 374 13.52 5.98 12.81
CA ALA A 374 13.70 6.79 11.61
C ALA A 374 14.95 7.69 11.68
N ARG A 375 15.01 8.74 10.85
CA ARG A 375 16.06 9.78 10.86
C ARG A 375 15.51 11.15 11.30
N PRO A 376 14.93 11.29 12.51
CA PRO A 376 14.16 12.47 12.89
C PRO A 376 15.01 13.74 13.05
N TRP A 377 16.33 13.60 13.19
CA TRP A 377 17.25 14.70 13.45
C TRP A 377 17.70 15.46 12.19
N SER A 378 17.35 14.97 10.99
CA SER A 378 17.76 15.56 9.70
C SER A 378 16.58 15.86 8.77
N PRO A 379 15.50 16.51 9.23
CA PRO A 379 14.24 16.59 8.48
C PRO A 379 14.37 17.27 7.12
N PHE A 380 15.19 18.31 7.00
CA PHE A 380 15.39 19.01 5.72
C PHE A 380 16.21 18.19 4.72
N GLN A 381 17.24 17.48 5.18
CA GLN A 381 18.03 16.58 4.33
C GLN A 381 17.17 15.44 3.82
N ASN A 382 16.34 14.88 4.70
CA ASN A 382 15.37 13.85 4.38
C ASN A 382 14.33 14.32 3.37
N LEU A 383 13.74 15.51 3.54
CA LEU A 383 12.82 16.08 2.57
C LEU A 383 13.51 16.28 1.19
N GLY A 384 14.75 16.77 1.18
CA GLY A 384 15.53 16.86 -0.05
C GLY A 384 15.82 15.50 -0.69
N LEU A 385 16.01 14.45 0.12
CA LEU A 385 16.11 13.09 -0.37
C LEU A 385 14.80 12.61 -1.00
N LEU A 386 13.66 12.82 -0.34
CA LEU A 386 12.34 12.44 -0.85
C LEU A 386 11.95 13.16 -2.15
N GLN A 387 12.46 14.36 -2.37
CA GLN A 387 12.25 15.13 -3.60
C GLN A 387 13.09 14.60 -4.78
N ARG A 388 14.25 14.00 -4.50
CA ARG A 388 15.15 13.47 -5.53
C ARG A 388 14.92 12.00 -5.83
N VAL A 389 14.48 11.21 -4.84
CA VAL A 389 14.24 9.78 -5.04
C VAL A 389 12.94 9.57 -5.80
N LYS A 390 12.99 8.76 -6.86
CA LYS A 390 11.88 8.40 -7.73
C LYS A 390 10.70 7.81 -6.98
N GLY A 391 9.51 8.20 -7.42
CA GLY A 391 8.23 7.70 -6.95
C GLY A 391 7.73 6.45 -7.67
N TYR A 392 8.51 5.83 -8.53
CA TYR A 392 8.06 4.71 -9.35
C TYR A 392 9.14 3.64 -9.43
N HIS A 393 8.72 2.41 -9.71
CA HIS A 393 9.61 1.26 -9.83
C HIS A 393 9.02 0.15 -10.71
N TYR A 394 9.82 -0.36 -11.63
CA TYR A 394 9.34 -1.29 -12.66
C TYR A 394 9.23 -2.73 -12.16
N LEU A 395 10.08 -3.19 -11.24
CA LEU A 395 10.14 -4.62 -10.88
C LEU A 395 8.83 -5.19 -10.32
N GLY A 396 8.08 -4.40 -9.55
CA GLY A 396 6.79 -4.82 -9.01
C GLY A 396 5.64 -4.68 -10.00
N TYR A 397 5.74 -3.72 -10.92
CA TYR A 397 4.67 -3.35 -11.85
C TYR A 397 4.66 -4.24 -13.09
N VAL A 398 5.83 -4.52 -13.66
CA VAL A 398 5.99 -5.24 -14.93
C VAL A 398 5.36 -6.65 -14.89
N PRO A 399 5.62 -7.50 -13.88
CA PRO A 399 4.97 -8.82 -13.79
C PRO A 399 3.44 -8.75 -13.70
N LYS A 400 2.88 -7.64 -13.21
CA LYS A 400 1.44 -7.47 -13.02
C LYS A 400 0.75 -6.94 -14.27
N VAL A 401 1.39 -6.04 -15.02
CA VAL A 401 0.81 -5.48 -16.24
C VAL A 401 0.99 -6.40 -17.46
N LEU A 402 2.12 -7.11 -17.55
CA LEU A 402 2.46 -7.94 -18.72
C LEU A 402 1.38 -8.96 -19.13
N PRO A 403 0.79 -9.74 -18.19
CA PRO A 403 -0.27 -10.70 -18.53
C PRO A 403 -1.51 -10.07 -19.17
N HIS A 404 -1.69 -8.75 -19.02
CA HIS A 404 -2.83 -8.03 -19.56
C HIS A 404 -2.57 -7.41 -20.92
N LEU A 405 -1.32 -7.34 -21.38
CA LEU A 405 -0.97 -6.72 -22.65
C LEU A 405 -1.18 -7.69 -23.82
N SER A 406 -1.71 -7.19 -24.94
CA SER A 406 -1.89 -8.00 -26.15
C SER A 406 -0.59 -8.15 -26.95
N GLY A 407 -0.42 -9.30 -27.61
CA GLY A 407 0.68 -9.58 -28.54
C GLY A 407 1.81 -10.42 -27.93
N GLU A 408 2.81 -10.72 -28.75
CA GLU A 408 3.99 -11.50 -28.34
C GLU A 408 4.83 -10.74 -27.30
N ARG A 409 5.58 -11.48 -26.47
CA ARG A 409 6.39 -10.92 -25.38
C ARG A 409 7.35 -9.83 -25.86
N ALA A 410 7.97 -10.01 -27.03
CA ALA A 410 8.82 -8.99 -27.63
C ALA A 410 8.08 -7.65 -27.83
N ARG A 411 6.85 -7.69 -28.33
CA ARG A 411 6.02 -6.50 -28.55
C ARG A 411 5.57 -5.87 -27.24
N GLN A 412 5.21 -6.69 -26.25
CA GLN A 412 4.84 -6.22 -24.92
C GLN A 412 6.01 -5.48 -24.24
N LEU A 413 7.22 -6.07 -24.28
CA LEU A 413 8.43 -5.46 -23.71
C LEU A 413 8.86 -4.20 -24.44
N ARG A 414 8.75 -4.14 -25.78
CA ARG A 414 9.00 -2.90 -26.54
C ARG A 414 8.05 -1.77 -26.15
N ARG A 415 6.78 -2.06 -25.87
CA ARG A 415 5.83 -1.03 -25.37
C ARG A 415 6.26 -0.50 -24.01
N LEU A 416 6.69 -1.39 -23.10
CA LEU A 416 7.16 -1.02 -21.77
C LEU A 416 8.54 -0.34 -21.81
N ALA A 417 9.39 -0.63 -22.79
CA ALA A 417 10.64 0.09 -23.00
C ALA A 417 10.43 1.56 -23.44
N GLY A 418 9.18 1.95 -23.73
CA GLY A 418 8.81 3.32 -24.08
C GLY A 418 8.67 4.28 -22.89
N PHE A 419 8.95 3.85 -21.66
CA PHE A 419 9.01 4.78 -20.51
C PHE A 419 10.09 5.84 -20.75
N ASP A 420 9.80 7.08 -20.40
CA ASP A 420 10.79 8.16 -20.40
C ASP A 420 11.63 8.06 -19.12
N GLU A 421 12.74 7.32 -19.22
CA GLU A 421 13.61 6.94 -18.11
C GLU A 421 15.05 7.44 -18.37
N PRO A 422 15.62 8.28 -17.47
CA PRO A 422 17.00 8.77 -17.59
C PRO A 422 18.07 7.68 -17.72
N HIS A 423 17.81 6.50 -17.18
CA HIS A 423 18.70 5.32 -17.23
C HIS A 423 18.06 4.18 -18.03
N PRO A 424 17.93 4.31 -19.37
CA PRO A 424 17.24 3.32 -20.20
C PRO A 424 17.91 1.94 -20.14
N GLU A 425 19.22 1.88 -19.92
CA GLU A 425 19.96 0.63 -19.76
C GLU A 425 19.50 -0.19 -18.55
N LEU A 426 19.11 0.49 -17.46
CA LEU A 426 18.62 -0.15 -16.23
C LEU A 426 17.12 -0.47 -16.32
N LEU A 427 16.35 0.31 -17.10
CA LEU A 427 14.99 -0.06 -17.48
C LEU A 427 14.99 -1.38 -18.27
N HIS A 428 15.81 -1.49 -19.31
CA HIS A 428 15.93 -2.70 -20.13
C HIS A 428 16.30 -3.92 -19.31
N ALA A 429 17.26 -3.79 -18.40
CA ALA A 429 17.64 -4.85 -17.47
C ALA A 429 16.44 -5.33 -16.62
N ASP A 430 15.64 -4.42 -16.09
CA ASP A 430 14.48 -4.75 -15.26
C ASP A 430 13.32 -5.36 -16.07
N LEU A 431 13.10 -4.87 -17.30
CA LEU A 431 12.12 -5.42 -18.22
C LEU A 431 12.48 -6.87 -18.61
N ALA A 432 13.75 -7.15 -18.88
CA ALA A 432 14.21 -8.52 -19.11
C ALA A 432 14.07 -9.38 -17.84
N ALA A 433 14.53 -8.89 -16.69
CA ALA A 433 14.51 -9.64 -15.43
C ALA A 433 13.11 -10.07 -15.01
N MET A 434 12.12 -9.19 -15.16
CA MET A 434 10.74 -9.48 -14.80
C MET A 434 9.96 -10.11 -15.93
N GLY A 435 10.13 -9.59 -17.14
CA GLY A 435 9.32 -9.96 -18.30
C GLY A 435 9.70 -11.27 -18.97
N LEU A 436 10.81 -11.90 -18.58
CA LEU A 436 11.20 -13.22 -19.08
C LEU A 436 11.18 -14.27 -17.96
N SER A 437 10.77 -13.91 -16.73
CA SER A 437 10.87 -14.81 -15.57
C SER A 437 9.78 -15.89 -15.51
N ASP A 438 8.71 -15.72 -16.29
CA ASP A 438 7.52 -16.58 -16.32
C ASP A 438 7.42 -17.45 -17.58
N LEU A 439 8.44 -17.39 -18.46
CA LEU A 439 8.45 -18.15 -19.71
C LEU A 439 9.05 -19.54 -19.48
N ASP A 440 8.35 -20.57 -19.95
CA ASP A 440 8.84 -21.95 -19.98
C ASP A 440 9.72 -22.13 -21.24
N GLN A 441 10.88 -21.50 -21.24
CA GLN A 441 11.86 -21.58 -22.34
C GLN A 441 13.28 -21.67 -21.79
N ASP A 442 14.21 -22.10 -22.66
CA ASP A 442 15.61 -22.19 -22.28
C ASP A 442 16.32 -20.83 -22.37
N PHE A 443 17.48 -20.75 -21.72
CA PHE A 443 18.29 -19.53 -21.68
C PHE A 443 18.75 -19.05 -23.07
N ALA A 444 18.90 -19.95 -24.04
CA ALA A 444 19.32 -19.56 -25.39
C ALA A 444 18.19 -18.81 -26.12
N ALA A 445 16.94 -19.23 -25.93
CA ALA A 445 15.77 -18.52 -26.44
C ALA A 445 15.61 -17.13 -25.79
N ASP A 446 15.86 -17.01 -24.48
CA ASP A 446 15.89 -15.71 -23.80
C ASP A 446 16.97 -14.79 -24.37
N LEU A 447 18.17 -15.33 -24.63
CA LEU A 447 19.28 -14.57 -25.18
C LEU A 447 18.96 -14.06 -26.61
N GLN A 448 18.42 -14.93 -27.46
CA GLN A 448 17.98 -14.53 -28.80
C GLN A 448 16.90 -13.44 -28.74
N LEU A 449 15.93 -13.58 -27.82
CA LEU A 449 14.85 -12.60 -27.66
C LEU A 449 15.39 -11.22 -27.24
N VAL A 450 16.35 -11.17 -26.30
CA VAL A 450 16.94 -9.86 -25.91
C VAL A 450 17.81 -9.25 -27.01
N GLU A 451 18.46 -10.06 -27.85
CA GLU A 451 19.16 -9.61 -29.06
C GLU A 451 18.17 -8.96 -30.05
N GLU A 452 17.04 -9.61 -30.30
CA GLU A 452 15.97 -9.09 -31.16
C GLU A 452 15.26 -7.85 -30.59
N LEU A 453 15.21 -7.72 -29.26
CA LEU A 453 14.61 -6.58 -28.56
C LEU A 453 15.52 -5.35 -28.60
N GLY A 454 16.78 -5.53 -28.21
CA GLY A 454 17.71 -4.42 -28.01
C GLY A 454 18.48 -4.01 -29.25
N GLY A 455 18.61 -4.88 -30.26
CA GLY A 455 19.44 -4.59 -31.43
C GLY A 455 20.86 -4.23 -31.01
N GLU A 456 21.31 -3.01 -31.33
CA GLU A 456 22.63 -2.51 -30.89
C GLU A 456 22.75 -2.36 -29.37
N GLN A 457 21.64 -2.23 -28.64
CA GLN A 457 21.57 -2.08 -27.18
C GLN A 457 21.22 -3.39 -26.45
N HIS A 458 21.29 -4.55 -27.12
CA HIS A 458 20.92 -5.84 -26.50
C HIS A 458 21.68 -6.16 -25.21
N LEU A 459 22.92 -5.68 -25.08
CA LEU A 459 23.75 -5.89 -23.88
C LEU A 459 23.17 -5.26 -22.61
N ASP A 460 22.30 -4.27 -22.72
CA ASP A 460 21.60 -3.69 -21.57
C ASP A 460 20.45 -4.59 -21.10
N TRP A 461 19.75 -5.24 -22.04
CA TRP A 461 18.75 -6.26 -21.74
C TRP A 461 19.37 -7.52 -21.13
N VAL A 462 20.55 -7.93 -21.60
CA VAL A 462 21.31 -9.07 -21.06
C VAL A 462 21.55 -8.94 -19.55
N ARG A 463 21.72 -7.72 -19.02
CA ARG A 463 21.91 -7.49 -17.57
C ARG A 463 20.73 -7.97 -16.72
N GLY A 464 19.55 -8.15 -17.33
CA GLY A 464 18.37 -8.70 -16.69
C GLY A 464 18.30 -10.23 -16.65
N LEU A 465 19.13 -10.95 -17.40
CA LEU A 465 19.03 -12.40 -17.57
C LEU A 465 19.64 -13.23 -16.43
N GLY A 466 19.99 -12.59 -15.30
CA GLY A 466 20.67 -13.26 -14.19
C GLY A 466 19.88 -14.42 -13.60
N ARG A 467 18.56 -14.26 -13.45
CA ARG A 467 17.69 -15.30 -12.89
C ARG A 467 17.58 -16.50 -13.84
N GLN A 468 17.46 -16.24 -15.13
CA GLN A 468 17.36 -17.24 -16.19
C GLN A 468 18.66 -18.05 -16.28
N LEU A 469 19.81 -17.38 -16.25
CA LEU A 469 21.11 -18.05 -16.27
C LEU A 469 21.34 -18.90 -15.01
N VAL A 470 21.08 -18.35 -13.83
CA VAL A 470 21.19 -19.09 -12.56
C VAL A 470 20.20 -20.26 -12.52
N GLY A 471 18.98 -20.07 -13.02
CA GLY A 471 17.99 -21.14 -13.14
C GLY A 471 18.46 -22.27 -14.07
N ALA A 472 19.00 -21.92 -15.25
CA ALA A 472 19.57 -22.87 -16.20
C ALA A 472 20.76 -23.66 -15.61
N THR A 473 21.47 -23.11 -14.63
CA THR A 473 22.53 -23.79 -13.89
C THR A 473 22.10 -24.37 -12.56
N GLN A 474 20.79 -24.64 -12.37
CA GLN A 474 20.21 -25.30 -11.19
C GLN A 474 20.42 -24.51 -9.88
N GLY A 475 20.45 -23.18 -9.95
CA GLY A 475 20.67 -22.30 -8.80
C GLY A 475 22.14 -22.10 -8.42
N ASP A 476 23.09 -22.72 -9.14
CA ASP A 476 24.51 -22.65 -8.83
C ASP A 476 25.16 -21.43 -9.51
N VAL A 477 25.52 -20.43 -8.70
CA VAL A 477 26.18 -19.19 -9.13
C VAL A 477 27.56 -19.44 -9.74
N ALA A 478 28.35 -20.38 -9.21
CA ALA A 478 29.67 -20.68 -9.75
C ALA A 478 29.57 -21.30 -11.16
N ARG A 479 28.58 -22.17 -11.38
CA ARG A 479 28.28 -22.69 -12.71
C ARG A 479 27.77 -21.61 -13.66
N ALA A 480 26.93 -20.69 -13.19
CA ALA A 480 26.45 -19.56 -13.99
C ALA A 480 27.62 -18.68 -14.48
N LEU A 481 28.57 -18.37 -13.59
CA LEU A 481 29.78 -17.61 -13.94
C LEU A 481 30.66 -18.37 -14.95
N THR A 482 30.83 -19.68 -14.76
CA THR A 482 31.57 -20.52 -15.72
C THR A 482 30.90 -20.55 -17.09
N ALA A 483 29.56 -20.57 -17.15
CA ALA A 483 28.83 -20.48 -18.41
C ALA A 483 29.03 -19.12 -19.09
N ALA A 484 29.01 -18.02 -18.34
CA ALA A 484 29.28 -16.68 -18.85
C ALA A 484 30.71 -16.52 -19.40
N ASP A 485 31.70 -17.22 -18.82
CA ASP A 485 33.08 -17.22 -19.31
C ASP A 485 33.19 -17.72 -20.76
N GLY A 486 32.34 -18.66 -21.16
CA GLY A 486 32.30 -19.20 -22.52
C GLY A 486 31.70 -18.27 -23.59
N MET A 487 31.08 -17.15 -23.22
CA MET A 487 30.25 -16.33 -24.11
C MET A 487 30.94 -15.07 -24.68
N GLY A 488 32.28 -15.08 -24.75
CA GLY A 488 33.05 -13.92 -25.22
C GLY A 488 33.12 -12.79 -24.18
N ARG A 489 34.06 -11.86 -24.35
CA ARG A 489 34.40 -10.90 -23.29
C ARG A 489 33.22 -10.00 -22.90
N GLU A 490 32.60 -9.32 -23.86
CA GLU A 490 31.59 -8.31 -23.56
C GLU A 490 30.28 -8.90 -23.02
N LEU A 491 29.72 -9.88 -23.73
CA LEU A 491 28.50 -10.58 -23.32
C LEU A 491 28.68 -11.32 -21.98
N GLY A 492 29.81 -12.01 -21.80
CA GLY A 492 30.09 -12.69 -20.54
C GLY A 492 30.24 -11.74 -19.34
N ASP A 493 30.76 -10.52 -19.54
CA ASP A 493 30.87 -9.53 -18.45
C ASP A 493 29.48 -9.05 -18.06
N ARG A 494 28.58 -8.82 -19.03
CA ARG A 494 27.18 -8.45 -18.76
C ARG A 494 26.39 -9.56 -18.06
N LEU A 495 26.61 -10.81 -18.45
CA LEU A 495 26.00 -11.96 -17.78
C LEU A 495 26.54 -12.16 -16.36
N ALA A 496 27.85 -11.97 -16.14
CA ALA A 496 28.42 -12.02 -14.79
C ALA A 496 27.84 -10.91 -13.89
N GLU A 497 27.67 -9.70 -14.41
CA GLU A 497 26.95 -8.62 -13.71
C GLU A 497 25.50 -9.02 -13.41
N ALA A 498 24.78 -9.56 -14.40
CA ALA A 498 23.40 -10.03 -14.24
C ALA A 498 23.28 -11.09 -13.12
N VAL A 499 24.20 -12.05 -13.09
CA VAL A 499 24.29 -13.08 -12.04
C VAL A 499 24.53 -12.42 -10.68
N GLY A 500 25.40 -11.42 -10.58
CA GLY A 500 25.64 -10.67 -9.35
C GLY A 500 24.40 -9.92 -8.82
N ARG A 501 23.54 -9.42 -9.71
CA ARG A 501 22.27 -8.74 -9.37
C ARG A 501 21.24 -9.67 -8.72
N VAL A 502 21.36 -10.98 -8.91
CA VAL A 502 20.42 -12.00 -8.40
C VAL A 502 21.06 -12.85 -7.29
N GLY A 503 22.22 -13.45 -7.56
CA GLY A 503 22.95 -14.38 -6.70
C GLY A 503 22.21 -15.68 -6.41
N SER A 504 22.49 -16.30 -5.25
CA SER A 504 22.06 -17.69 -4.96
C SER A 504 20.73 -17.84 -4.22
N ASP A 505 20.26 -16.80 -3.53
CA ASP A 505 19.03 -16.87 -2.72
C ASP A 505 18.19 -15.59 -2.88
N TRP A 506 16.88 -15.74 -2.74
CA TRP A 506 15.93 -14.65 -2.69
C TRP A 506 15.92 -13.95 -1.32
N LYS A 507 16.26 -14.66 -0.23
CA LYS A 507 16.48 -14.06 1.10
C LYS A 507 17.93 -13.60 1.20
N VAL A 508 18.16 -12.32 0.94
CA VAL A 508 19.49 -11.72 1.06
C VAL A 508 19.64 -11.13 2.46
N SER A 509 20.70 -11.52 3.19
CA SER A 509 21.19 -10.82 4.37
C SER A 509 22.57 -10.19 4.07
N PRO A 510 23.00 -9.16 4.80
CA PRO A 510 24.35 -8.60 4.60
C PRO A 510 25.44 -9.66 4.76
N GLU A 511 25.24 -10.63 5.66
CA GLU A 511 26.16 -11.75 5.90
C GLU A 511 26.14 -12.74 4.73
N SER A 512 24.96 -13.13 4.24
CA SER A 512 24.86 -14.06 3.10
C SER A 512 25.48 -13.45 1.84
N LEU A 513 25.26 -12.15 1.61
CA LEU A 513 25.85 -11.41 0.50
C LEU A 513 27.37 -11.27 0.63
N SER A 514 27.89 -11.04 1.85
CA SER A 514 29.34 -11.01 2.09
C SER A 514 29.99 -12.37 1.83
N ALA A 515 29.31 -13.46 2.20
CA ALA A 515 29.77 -14.82 1.92
C ALA A 515 29.82 -15.11 0.41
N GLU A 516 28.78 -14.70 -0.34
CA GLU A 516 28.77 -14.80 -1.80
C GLU A 516 29.90 -13.99 -2.46
N VAL A 517 30.13 -12.75 -2.00
CA VAL A 517 31.24 -11.90 -2.47
C VAL A 517 32.59 -12.60 -2.28
N ALA A 518 32.84 -13.17 -1.10
CA ALA A 518 34.07 -13.90 -0.81
C ALA A 518 34.23 -15.16 -1.67
N ALA A 519 33.14 -15.88 -1.95
CA ALA A 519 33.16 -17.11 -2.74
C ALA A 519 33.47 -16.86 -4.22
N HIS A 520 33.05 -15.71 -4.78
CA HIS A 520 33.09 -15.47 -6.22
C HIS A 520 34.07 -14.39 -6.69
N MET A 521 34.70 -13.64 -5.77
CA MET A 521 35.66 -12.59 -6.14
C MET A 521 36.88 -13.06 -6.92
N ALA A 522 37.25 -14.35 -6.81
CA ALA A 522 38.39 -14.95 -7.52
C ALA A 522 38.02 -15.53 -8.90
N SER A 523 36.75 -15.47 -9.31
CA SER A 523 36.33 -15.93 -10.64
C SER A 523 36.94 -15.05 -11.75
N PRO A 524 37.13 -15.57 -12.98
CA PRO A 524 37.67 -14.80 -14.10
C PRO A 524 36.91 -13.49 -14.37
N ARG A 525 35.61 -13.45 -14.07
CA ARG A 525 34.73 -12.27 -14.18
C ARG A 525 34.25 -11.73 -12.84
N GLY A 526 35.04 -11.95 -11.78
CA GLY A 526 34.70 -11.54 -10.43
C GLY A 526 34.40 -10.04 -10.34
N SER A 527 35.11 -9.19 -11.07
CA SER A 527 34.86 -7.74 -11.09
C SER A 527 33.46 -7.38 -11.59
N ALA A 528 32.98 -8.00 -12.66
CA ALA A 528 31.64 -7.76 -13.20
C ALA A 528 30.54 -8.31 -12.27
N TYR A 529 30.75 -9.50 -11.71
CA TYR A 529 29.86 -10.05 -10.68
C TYR A 529 29.74 -9.13 -9.46
N LEU A 530 30.86 -8.56 -8.98
CA LEU A 530 30.88 -7.64 -7.84
C LEU A 530 30.11 -6.35 -8.11
N VAL A 531 30.10 -5.85 -9.34
CA VAL A 531 29.24 -4.71 -9.72
C VAL A 531 27.77 -5.07 -9.56
N GLY A 532 27.36 -6.24 -10.07
CA GLY A 532 26.01 -6.74 -9.85
C GLY A 532 25.66 -6.93 -8.38
N ALA A 533 26.59 -7.45 -7.57
CA ALA A 533 26.40 -7.64 -6.12
C ALA A 533 26.24 -6.31 -5.37
N GLY A 534 26.97 -5.26 -5.76
CA GLY A 534 26.79 -3.90 -5.25
C GLY A 534 25.39 -3.35 -5.54
N ALA A 535 24.90 -3.53 -6.77
CA ALA A 535 23.54 -3.16 -7.15
C ALA A 535 22.48 -3.95 -6.37
N ARG A 536 22.68 -5.27 -6.19
CA ARG A 536 21.81 -6.12 -5.37
C ARG A 536 21.74 -5.62 -3.93
N PHE A 537 22.86 -5.17 -3.35
CA PHE A 537 22.85 -4.60 -1.99
C PHE A 537 21.90 -3.40 -1.90
N VAL A 538 21.98 -2.46 -2.85
CA VAL A 538 21.07 -1.30 -2.90
C VAL A 538 19.63 -1.77 -2.97
N ARG A 539 19.32 -2.67 -3.93
CA ARG A 539 17.98 -3.22 -4.14
C ARG A 539 17.42 -4.00 -2.95
N SER A 540 18.26 -4.57 -2.09
CA SER A 540 17.82 -5.37 -0.94
C SER A 540 17.77 -4.58 0.36
N PHE A 541 18.70 -3.64 0.57
CA PHE A 541 18.93 -3.02 1.88
C PHE A 541 18.81 -1.49 1.91
N VAL A 542 18.89 -0.82 0.75
CA VAL A 542 18.69 0.64 0.68
C VAL A 542 17.26 0.96 0.26
N VAL A 543 16.80 0.32 -0.81
CA VAL A 543 15.47 0.54 -1.43
C VAL A 543 14.59 -0.71 -1.43
N GLY A 544 15.07 -1.82 -0.88
CA GLY A 544 14.42 -3.13 -0.91
C GLY A 544 13.49 -3.44 0.26
N PRO A 545 12.57 -4.42 0.09
CA PRO A 545 11.76 -4.97 1.17
C PRO A 545 12.63 -5.86 2.09
N GLY A 546 13.69 -5.32 2.70
CA GLY A 546 14.37 -5.99 3.80
C GLY A 546 13.43 -6.02 4.99
N THR A 547 12.82 -7.17 5.30
CA THR A 547 12.10 -7.51 6.54
C THR A 547 11.45 -6.32 7.29
N PHE A 548 10.70 -5.50 6.55
CA PHE A 548 9.89 -4.38 7.03
C PHE A 548 10.63 -3.10 7.44
N SER A 549 11.76 -2.77 6.83
CA SER A 549 12.27 -1.41 6.96
C SER A 549 13.06 -0.93 5.74
N TYR A 550 12.45 -0.01 4.99
CA TYR A 550 13.13 0.71 3.93
C TYR A 550 13.86 1.91 4.52
N TYR A 551 15.18 1.83 4.59
CA TYR A 551 15.91 2.85 5.33
C TYR A 551 16.36 4.04 4.51
N LEU A 552 16.27 4.01 3.16
CA LEU A 552 16.93 5.03 2.30
C LEU A 552 18.32 5.39 2.86
N ASN A 553 19.04 4.36 3.31
CA ASN A 553 20.23 4.50 4.14
C ASN A 553 21.44 4.04 3.35
N LEU A 554 21.92 4.95 2.51
CA LEU A 554 23.12 4.73 1.71
C LEU A 554 24.37 4.58 2.58
N ASP A 555 24.37 5.15 3.80
CA ASP A 555 25.51 5.06 4.72
C ASP A 555 25.71 3.62 5.19
N ALA A 556 24.64 2.88 5.50
CA ALA A 556 24.73 1.45 5.83
C ALA A 556 25.33 0.62 4.67
N ALA A 557 25.01 0.97 3.42
CA ALA A 557 25.58 0.30 2.27
C ALA A 557 27.08 0.60 2.10
N ARG A 558 27.49 1.86 2.34
CA ARG A 558 28.89 2.26 2.34
C ARG A 558 29.69 1.61 3.46
N GLU A 559 29.11 1.51 4.66
CA GLU A 559 29.70 0.79 5.80
C GLU A 559 29.89 -0.69 5.49
N TRP A 560 28.89 -1.33 4.88
CA TRP A 560 29.01 -2.72 4.44
C TRP A 560 30.15 -2.92 3.44
N ILE A 561 30.27 -2.05 2.42
CA ILE A 561 31.38 -2.10 1.45
C ILE A 561 32.74 -1.91 2.15
N ALA A 562 32.83 -1.00 3.13
CA ALA A 562 34.06 -0.76 3.88
C ALA A 562 34.52 -1.98 4.70
N GLN A 563 33.62 -2.93 5.00
CA GLN A 563 33.93 -4.19 5.65
C GLN A 563 34.36 -5.30 4.68
N GLN A 564 34.15 -5.13 3.37
CA GLN A 564 34.54 -6.11 2.35
C GLN A 564 36.05 -6.09 2.07
N PRO A 565 36.60 -7.17 1.46
CA PRO A 565 38.01 -7.22 1.06
C PRO A 565 38.40 -6.04 0.18
N LEU A 566 39.60 -5.47 0.37
CA LEU A 566 40.02 -4.24 -0.32
C LEU A 566 39.88 -4.33 -1.84
N ALA A 567 40.19 -5.50 -2.42
CA ALA A 567 40.14 -5.75 -3.86
C ALA A 567 38.71 -5.73 -4.46
N THR A 568 37.66 -5.82 -3.64
CA THR A 568 36.27 -5.84 -4.12
C THR A 568 35.57 -4.48 -4.03
N ARG A 569 36.09 -3.57 -3.20
CA ARG A 569 35.40 -2.32 -2.81
C ARG A 569 35.11 -1.41 -3.98
N GLU A 570 36.04 -1.27 -4.92
CA GLU A 570 35.86 -0.43 -6.12
C GLU A 570 34.66 -0.90 -6.94
N TYR A 571 34.59 -2.19 -7.25
CA TYR A 571 33.52 -2.79 -8.06
C TYR A 571 32.16 -2.75 -7.35
N LEU A 572 32.13 -3.07 -6.06
CA LEU A 572 30.92 -2.96 -5.24
C LEU A 572 30.42 -1.51 -5.16
N THR A 573 31.33 -0.55 -5.01
CA THR A 573 30.99 0.89 -4.98
C THR A 573 30.42 1.32 -6.31
N ARG A 574 31.03 0.91 -7.43
CA ARG A 574 30.52 1.22 -8.76
C ARG A 574 29.09 0.70 -8.96
N GLY A 575 28.84 -0.57 -8.61
CA GLY A 575 27.51 -1.16 -8.70
C GLY A 575 26.47 -0.48 -7.81
N LEU A 576 26.89 -0.09 -6.60
CA LEU A 576 26.05 0.69 -5.68
C LEU A 576 25.72 2.07 -6.24
N GLU A 577 26.69 2.79 -6.78
CA GLU A 577 26.51 4.14 -7.32
C GLU A 577 25.65 4.13 -8.59
N GLU A 578 25.89 3.18 -9.51
CA GLU A 578 25.06 2.98 -10.71
C GLU A 578 23.61 2.67 -10.33
N GLU A 579 23.37 1.72 -9.42
CA GLU A 579 22.01 1.38 -9.00
C GLU A 579 21.37 2.50 -8.18
N TRP A 580 22.12 3.26 -7.38
CA TRP A 580 21.56 4.37 -6.62
C TRP A 580 21.22 5.58 -7.50
N ALA A 581 22.07 5.92 -8.48
CA ALA A 581 21.81 6.98 -9.45
C ALA A 581 20.47 6.74 -10.17
N ARG A 582 20.18 5.49 -10.49
CA ARG A 582 18.88 5.06 -11.03
C ARG A 582 17.68 5.51 -10.19
N TRP A 583 17.80 5.55 -8.87
CA TRP A 583 16.71 5.95 -7.99
C TRP A 583 16.57 7.46 -7.87
N LEU A 584 17.50 8.24 -8.41
CA LEU A 584 17.46 9.70 -8.42
C LEU A 584 16.84 10.21 -9.73
N LEU A 585 16.14 11.34 -9.66
CA LEU A 585 15.55 12.01 -10.83
C LEU A 585 16.56 12.84 -11.65
N ASP A 586 17.75 13.11 -11.10
CA ASP A 586 18.79 13.98 -11.67
C ASP A 586 20.09 13.24 -11.96
#